data_AF-A0A5P9JAN6-F1
#
_entry.id   AF-A0A5P9JAN6-F1
#
_cell.length_a   1.000
_cell.length_b   1.000
_cell.length_c   1.000
_cell.angle_alpha   90.00
_cell.angle_beta   90.00
_cell.angle_gamma   90.00
#
_symmetry.space_group_name_H-M   'P 1'
#
loop_
_entity.id
_entity.type
_entity.pdbx_description
1 polymer ?
#
loop_
_entity_poly.entity_id
_entity_poly.type
_entity_poly.pdbx_seq_one_letter_code
_entity_poly.pdbx_strand_id
1 'polypeptide(L)'
;MESSSLVKDYNPVTPAAFARGYIVYCSFGHPHLVCRPEHIPDDPMLPHPIYAFRSGRVFAEQFLHDLDPWRNSQFIISNLFDYLHITSFGSGYKPVTSQLNEVAEALVDERLVMFELWDIAEHPNVVKQQLQKSDKTRSSDAAGSSAPKRSSGADLASPEKKAPAPSSTSSAPVVTGAGKKTDTSKASEPQASEASAKKAPAPKKAPPQSMEECVQRLADARKRLEETGEYQPKYSQSELTELAEKGELDDRFFVRLIFGDVSNAENTSLGFPRPDSKRAPYWATTFDQMENADTDPMLLAALFGIDHKEISPDQEFTLAIIDSHSMPPKAERETFIPTFEKMKDFSKRELKGDLKERKIPQGIIDEVLSEEGAIEFEKTIETYKEKGGNIFDEQDFKEFLEIENNNNQNQSLARFRIMNQFGANQLFSGNGLTKIDKSSDWGSKTKGNYGVVESFTFERDPLEINQLENAVKLIKAPRV
;
A
#
# COMPACT_ATOMS: atom_id res chain seq x y z
N MET A 1 -39.44 46.26 34.85
CA MET A 1 -38.08 45.96 35.36
C MET A 1 -38.14 44.55 35.89
N GLU A 2 -37.72 43.58 35.09
CA GLU A 2 -37.84 42.16 35.46
C GLU A 2 -36.46 41.53 35.60
N SER A 3 -36.34 40.71 36.63
CA SER A 3 -35.18 39.89 36.93
C SER A 3 -35.64 38.44 36.90
N SER A 4 -35.07 37.61 36.03
CA SER A 4 -34.67 36.23 36.38
C SER A 4 -33.97 35.54 35.19
N SER A 5 -33.03 34.65 35.52
CA SER A 5 -32.72 33.43 34.77
C SER A 5 -32.70 33.50 33.24
N LEU A 6 -31.69 34.18 32.67
CA LEU A 6 -31.03 33.62 31.49
C LEU A 6 -30.25 32.38 31.95
N VAL A 7 -30.73 31.20 31.56
CA VAL A 7 -29.94 29.97 31.65
C VAL A 7 -28.71 30.17 30.76
N LYS A 8 -27.51 29.99 31.32
CA LYS A 8 -26.29 29.93 30.51
C LYS A 8 -26.23 28.55 29.90
N ASP A 9 -26.73 28.42 28.67
CA ASP A 9 -26.58 27.19 27.90
C ASP A 9 -25.11 26.82 27.79
N TYR A 10 -24.81 25.59 28.19
CA TYR A 10 -23.45 25.08 28.29
C TYR A 10 -22.98 24.68 26.89
N ASN A 11 -22.50 25.66 26.13
CA ASN A 11 -22.08 25.48 24.74
C ASN A 11 -20.61 25.02 24.67
N PRO A 12 -20.30 23.75 24.36
CA PRO A 12 -18.93 23.28 24.19
C PRO A 12 -18.36 23.77 22.86
N VAL A 13 -17.66 24.91 22.90
CA VAL A 13 -17.05 25.52 21.71
C VAL A 13 -15.82 24.73 21.26
N THR A 14 -16.01 23.74 20.39
CA THR A 14 -15.03 23.25 19.42
C THR A 14 -15.75 22.57 18.25
N PRO A 15 -15.67 23.15 17.04
CA PRO A 15 -15.04 22.37 15.96
C PRO A 15 -14.19 23.25 15.03
N ALA A 16 -12.87 23.05 15.05
CA ALA A 16 -11.91 23.83 14.24
C ALA A 16 -11.48 23.13 12.93
N ALA A 17 -12.10 22.01 12.55
CA ALA A 17 -11.49 21.00 11.67
C ALA A 17 -12.36 20.47 10.51
N PHE A 18 -13.46 21.15 10.14
CA PHE A 18 -14.32 20.66 9.05
C PHE A 18 -13.87 21.13 7.64
N ALA A 19 -14.08 20.26 6.65
CA ALA A 19 -13.68 20.49 5.26
C ALA A 19 -14.52 21.61 4.61
N ARG A 20 -13.96 22.26 3.57
CA ARG A 20 -14.63 23.33 2.81
C ARG A 20 -15.07 22.91 1.40
N GLY A 21 -15.01 21.63 1.10
CA GLY A 21 -15.36 21.06 -0.20
C GLY A 21 -14.25 20.15 -0.75
N TYR A 22 -14.58 19.45 -1.81
CA TYR A 22 -13.70 18.54 -2.55
C TYR A 22 -13.56 19.01 -3.98
N ILE A 23 -12.39 18.78 -4.57
CA ILE A 23 -12.25 18.84 -6.03
C ILE A 23 -12.61 17.46 -6.57
N VAL A 24 -13.49 17.43 -7.56
CA VAL A 24 -13.78 16.25 -8.38
C VAL A 24 -13.44 16.56 -9.83
N TYR A 25 -13.12 15.54 -10.62
CA TYR A 25 -12.89 15.70 -12.06
C TYR A 25 -13.97 14.95 -12.84
N CYS A 26 -14.67 15.62 -13.75
CA CYS A 26 -15.61 14.93 -14.65
C CYS A 26 -14.84 14.02 -15.64
N SER A 27 -15.52 13.11 -16.33
CA SER A 27 -14.94 12.19 -17.35
C SER A 27 -14.11 12.85 -18.47
N PHE A 28 -14.24 14.17 -18.68
CA PHE A 28 -13.39 14.93 -19.60
C PHE A 28 -12.08 15.46 -18.96
N GLY A 29 -11.83 15.14 -17.70
CA GLY A 29 -10.66 15.57 -16.93
C GLY A 29 -10.74 16.99 -16.39
N HIS A 30 -11.87 17.70 -16.53
CA HIS A 30 -12.04 19.08 -16.04
C HIS A 30 -12.38 19.11 -14.54
N PRO A 31 -11.65 19.90 -13.72
CA PRO A 31 -11.89 19.99 -12.29
C PRO A 31 -13.17 20.75 -11.95
N HIS A 32 -13.78 20.37 -10.84
CA HIS A 32 -15.02 20.92 -10.31
C HIS A 32 -14.92 21.00 -8.79
N LEU A 33 -15.30 22.12 -8.17
CA LEU A 33 -15.42 22.23 -6.72
C LEU A 33 -16.82 21.80 -6.30
N VAL A 34 -16.93 20.76 -5.45
CA VAL A 34 -18.15 20.38 -4.73
C VAL A 34 -18.04 20.84 -3.28
N CYS A 35 -18.91 21.74 -2.83
CA CYS A 35 -18.96 22.18 -1.44
C CYS A 35 -20.41 22.29 -0.94
N ARG A 36 -20.61 22.45 0.37
CA ARG A 36 -21.91 22.87 0.90
C ARG A 36 -22.11 24.39 0.70
N PRO A 37 -23.34 24.93 0.67
CA PRO A 37 -23.58 26.38 0.56
C PRO A 37 -22.85 27.21 1.63
N GLU A 38 -22.80 26.74 2.88
CA GLU A 38 -22.08 27.40 3.98
C GLU A 38 -20.54 27.36 3.84
N HIS A 39 -20.02 26.64 2.84
CA HIS A 39 -18.60 26.43 2.59
C HIS A 39 -18.12 26.99 1.24
N ILE A 40 -18.96 27.73 0.50
CA ILE A 40 -18.57 28.38 -0.77
C ILE A 40 -17.37 29.33 -0.52
N PRO A 41 -16.25 29.17 -1.26
CA PRO A 41 -15.14 30.10 -1.20
C PRO A 41 -15.51 31.54 -1.58
N ASP A 42 -15.02 32.50 -0.79
CA ASP A 42 -14.97 33.91 -1.18
C ASP A 42 -13.86 34.12 -2.22
N ASP A 43 -14.15 33.73 -3.46
CA ASP A 43 -13.27 33.85 -4.62
C ASP A 43 -14.01 34.56 -5.76
N PRO A 44 -13.68 35.84 -6.07
CA PRO A 44 -14.39 36.62 -7.09
C PRO A 44 -14.30 36.07 -8.52
N MET A 45 -13.43 35.09 -8.78
CA MET A 45 -13.29 34.43 -10.09
C MET A 45 -14.06 33.10 -10.16
N LEU A 46 -14.61 32.59 -9.05
CA LEU A 46 -15.45 31.41 -9.05
C LEU A 46 -16.72 31.66 -9.91
N PRO A 47 -17.08 30.77 -10.84
CA PRO A 47 -18.30 30.95 -11.64
C PRO A 47 -19.56 30.74 -10.81
N HIS A 48 -20.73 30.81 -11.45
CA HIS A 48 -21.98 30.45 -10.80
C HIS A 48 -22.06 28.93 -10.58
N PRO A 49 -22.77 28.44 -9.54
CA PRO A 49 -23.03 27.02 -9.38
C PRO A 49 -23.72 26.42 -10.61
N ILE A 50 -23.42 25.16 -10.92
CA ILE A 50 -23.98 24.44 -12.07
C ILE A 50 -25.45 24.08 -11.75
N TYR A 51 -26.37 25.01 -12.03
CA TYR A 51 -27.80 24.82 -11.74
C TYR A 51 -28.46 23.71 -12.57
N ALA A 52 -27.77 23.11 -13.54
CA ALA A 52 -28.28 21.97 -14.30
C ALA A 52 -28.65 20.77 -13.40
N PHE A 53 -27.97 20.55 -12.27
CA PHE A 53 -28.29 19.47 -11.33
C PHE A 53 -29.68 19.59 -10.68
N ARG A 54 -30.21 20.81 -10.54
CA ARG A 54 -31.60 21.05 -10.10
C ARG A 54 -32.65 20.55 -11.11
N SER A 55 -32.25 20.18 -12.33
CA SER A 55 -33.16 19.71 -13.38
C SER A 55 -33.66 18.28 -13.17
N GLY A 56 -33.01 17.52 -12.27
CA GLY A 56 -33.47 16.20 -11.85
C GLY A 56 -32.33 15.26 -11.46
N ARG A 57 -32.57 14.42 -10.45
CA ARG A 57 -31.55 13.55 -9.81
C ARG A 57 -30.76 12.68 -10.78
N VAL A 58 -31.39 12.18 -11.85
CA VAL A 58 -30.74 11.36 -12.89
C VAL A 58 -29.54 12.05 -13.54
N PHE A 59 -29.57 13.38 -13.70
CA PHE A 59 -28.44 14.13 -14.26
C PHE A 59 -27.27 14.23 -13.26
N ALA A 60 -27.56 14.33 -11.95
CA ALA A 60 -26.56 14.29 -10.89
C ALA A 60 -26.00 12.87 -10.69
N GLU A 61 -26.85 11.84 -10.74
CA GLU A 61 -26.46 10.43 -10.71
C GLU A 61 -25.49 10.10 -11.85
N GLN A 62 -25.82 10.49 -13.10
CA GLN A 62 -24.97 10.24 -14.26
C GLN A 62 -23.63 10.97 -14.18
N PHE A 63 -23.60 12.24 -13.76
CA PHE A 63 -22.34 12.99 -13.60
C PHE A 63 -21.43 12.38 -12.51
N LEU A 64 -22.02 11.95 -11.38
CA LEU A 64 -21.27 11.34 -10.27
C LEU A 64 -20.81 9.92 -10.60
N HIS A 65 -21.52 9.21 -11.48
CA HIS A 65 -21.10 7.93 -12.03
C HIS A 65 -19.95 8.10 -13.03
N ASP A 66 -20.04 9.10 -13.92
CA ASP A 66 -19.09 9.36 -15.01
C ASP A 66 -18.00 10.38 -14.60
N LEU A 67 -17.46 10.25 -13.39
CA LEU A 67 -16.26 10.95 -12.93
C LEU A 67 -14.99 10.29 -13.51
N ASP A 68 -13.91 11.05 -13.69
CA ASP A 68 -12.62 10.52 -14.17
C ASP A 68 -12.02 9.53 -13.14
N PRO A 69 -11.88 8.23 -13.47
CA PRO A 69 -11.45 7.21 -12.49
C PRO A 69 -9.96 7.29 -12.13
N TRP A 70 -9.17 8.08 -12.86
CA TRP A 70 -7.73 8.24 -12.64
C TRP A 70 -7.39 9.51 -11.85
N ARG A 71 -8.19 10.58 -12.01
CA ARG A 71 -8.00 11.87 -11.32
C ARG A 71 -8.76 12.00 -10.01
N ASN A 72 -9.82 11.20 -9.80
CA ASN A 72 -10.55 11.15 -8.54
C ASN A 72 -10.02 10.02 -7.65
N SER A 73 -10.24 10.15 -6.34
CA SER A 73 -10.12 9.01 -5.43
C SER A 73 -11.23 8.00 -5.71
N GLN A 74 -10.92 6.69 -5.67
CA GLN A 74 -11.95 5.63 -5.70
C GLN A 74 -13.02 5.79 -4.60
N PHE A 75 -12.69 6.49 -3.50
CA PHE A 75 -13.61 6.80 -2.41
C PHE A 75 -14.33 8.15 -2.55
N ILE A 76 -14.26 8.84 -3.70
CA ILE A 76 -14.75 10.22 -3.82
C ILE A 76 -16.24 10.37 -3.48
N ILE A 77 -17.07 9.39 -3.85
CA ILE A 77 -18.50 9.36 -3.51
C ILE A 77 -18.70 9.20 -2.00
N SER A 78 -17.95 8.31 -1.36
CA SER A 78 -17.99 8.12 0.11
C SER A 78 -17.48 9.37 0.84
N ASN A 79 -16.42 10.01 0.34
CA ASN A 79 -15.87 11.26 0.88
C ASN A 79 -16.89 12.42 0.79
N LEU A 80 -17.61 12.54 -0.33
CA LEU A 80 -18.69 13.51 -0.51
C LEU A 80 -19.90 13.21 0.38
N PHE A 81 -20.21 11.93 0.59
CA PHE A 81 -21.27 11.47 1.48
C PHE A 81 -20.94 11.77 2.95
N ASP A 82 -19.76 11.41 3.43
CA ASP A 82 -19.34 11.71 4.81
C ASP A 82 -19.20 13.23 5.03
N TYR A 83 -18.79 13.98 4.00
CA TYR A 83 -18.80 15.44 4.01
C TYR A 83 -20.21 16.06 4.11
N LEU A 84 -21.18 15.49 3.40
CA LEU A 84 -22.60 15.83 3.53
C LEU A 84 -23.11 15.52 4.95
N HIS A 85 -22.59 14.49 5.61
CA HIS A 85 -23.00 14.05 6.94
C HIS A 85 -22.06 14.42 8.11
N ILE A 86 -21.05 15.28 7.91
CA ILE A 86 -20.08 15.75 8.94
C ILE A 86 -20.73 16.23 10.25
N THR A 87 -21.96 16.76 10.17
CA THR A 87 -22.76 17.30 11.29
C THR A 87 -23.71 16.27 11.93
N SER A 88 -23.68 15.01 11.49
CA SER A 88 -24.62 13.94 11.86
C SER A 88 -23.87 12.79 12.52
N PHE A 89 -23.96 12.69 13.85
CA PHE A 89 -23.40 11.55 14.60
C PHE A 89 -24.08 10.24 14.19
N GLY A 90 -23.39 9.42 13.39
CA GLY A 90 -23.81 8.04 13.07
C GLY A 90 -24.42 7.83 11.69
N SER A 91 -23.78 8.34 10.62
CA SER A 91 -23.93 7.78 9.28
C SER A 91 -23.35 6.35 9.23
N GLY A 92 -24.13 5.36 9.68
CA GLY A 92 -23.75 3.95 9.58
C GLY A 92 -23.52 3.53 8.12
N TYR A 93 -22.68 2.50 7.93
CA TYR A 93 -22.26 2.02 6.61
C TYR A 93 -23.43 1.86 5.62
N LYS A 94 -23.39 2.61 4.53
CA LYS A 94 -24.31 2.50 3.38
C LYS A 94 -23.51 2.00 2.16
N PRO A 95 -24.09 1.14 1.30
CA PRO A 95 -23.47 0.79 0.02
C PRO A 95 -23.21 2.02 -0.84
N VAL A 96 -22.14 2.01 -1.65
CA VAL A 96 -21.72 3.16 -2.48
C VAL A 96 -22.85 3.65 -3.40
N THR A 97 -23.68 2.76 -3.96
CA THR A 97 -24.85 3.14 -4.76
C THR A 97 -25.87 3.96 -3.95
N SER A 98 -26.05 3.67 -2.66
CA SER A 98 -26.93 4.46 -1.78
C SER A 98 -26.28 5.79 -1.40
N GLN A 99 -24.95 5.83 -1.22
CA GLN A 99 -24.20 7.07 -1.01
C GLN A 99 -24.29 7.99 -2.24
N LEU A 100 -24.09 7.44 -3.44
CA LEU A 100 -24.20 8.16 -4.72
C LEU A 100 -25.57 8.81 -4.88
N ASN A 101 -26.65 8.06 -4.66
CA ASN A 101 -28.01 8.58 -4.77
C ASN A 101 -28.29 9.73 -3.78
N GLU A 102 -27.72 9.69 -2.57
CA GLU A 102 -27.93 10.71 -1.53
C GLU A 102 -27.06 11.96 -1.73
N VAL A 103 -25.87 11.80 -2.33
CA VAL A 103 -25.01 12.91 -2.81
C VAL A 103 -25.62 13.53 -4.08
N ALA A 104 -26.21 12.74 -4.98
CA ALA A 104 -26.95 13.22 -6.15
C ALA A 104 -28.18 14.03 -5.72
N GLU A 105 -28.99 13.53 -4.79
CA GLU A 105 -30.11 14.28 -4.22
C GLU A 105 -29.64 15.53 -3.48
N ALA A 106 -28.45 15.53 -2.86
CA ALA A 106 -27.88 16.73 -2.25
C ALA A 106 -27.51 17.81 -3.27
N LEU A 107 -27.11 17.46 -4.49
CA LEU A 107 -26.90 18.41 -5.59
C LEU A 107 -28.21 18.93 -6.19
N VAL A 108 -29.30 18.17 -6.11
CA VAL A 108 -30.66 18.61 -6.50
C VAL A 108 -31.23 19.58 -5.45
N ASP A 109 -31.16 19.20 -4.17
CA ASP A 109 -31.65 19.95 -3.01
C ASP A 109 -30.79 21.16 -2.61
N GLU A 110 -29.69 21.41 -3.33
CA GLU A 110 -28.68 22.44 -3.01
C GLU A 110 -27.94 22.25 -1.67
N ARG A 111 -28.12 21.09 -1.00
CA ARG A 111 -27.35 20.69 0.20
C ARG A 111 -25.86 20.51 -0.13
N LEU A 112 -25.55 20.23 -1.39
CA LEU A 112 -24.26 20.45 -2.04
C LEU A 112 -24.47 21.35 -3.25
N VAL A 113 -23.47 22.16 -3.57
CA VAL A 113 -23.35 22.95 -4.78
C VAL A 113 -22.05 22.59 -5.49
N MET A 114 -22.05 22.65 -6.82
CA MET A 114 -20.88 22.35 -7.64
C MET A 114 -20.57 23.48 -8.61
N PHE A 115 -19.27 23.78 -8.76
CA PHE A 115 -18.73 24.81 -9.64
C PHE A 115 -17.75 24.16 -10.62
N GLU A 116 -17.86 24.46 -11.91
CA GLU A 116 -16.84 24.11 -12.91
C GLU A 116 -15.60 24.97 -12.70
N LEU A 117 -14.41 24.40 -12.74
CA LEU A 117 -13.13 25.12 -12.65
C LEU A 117 -12.37 24.90 -13.96
N TRP A 118 -12.10 25.97 -14.71
CA TRP A 118 -11.43 25.87 -16.01
C TRP A 118 -9.94 25.54 -15.83
N ASP A 119 -9.29 26.16 -14.84
CA ASP A 119 -8.05 25.72 -14.23
C ASP A 119 -8.14 25.98 -12.71
N ILE A 120 -7.73 25.01 -11.88
CA ILE A 120 -7.64 25.17 -10.43
C ILE A 120 -6.70 26.33 -10.05
N ALA A 121 -5.64 26.56 -10.84
CA ALA A 121 -4.66 27.61 -10.58
C ALA A 121 -5.24 29.03 -10.67
N GLU A 122 -6.32 29.23 -11.44
CA GLU A 122 -7.02 30.52 -11.56
C GLU A 122 -7.95 30.83 -10.37
N HIS A 123 -8.17 29.87 -9.47
CA HIS A 123 -9.02 30.01 -8.28
C HIS A 123 -8.20 29.97 -6.98
N PRO A 124 -7.39 31.00 -6.70
CA PRO A 124 -6.38 30.97 -5.64
C PRO A 124 -6.98 30.86 -4.24
N ASN A 125 -8.24 31.24 -4.02
CA ASN A 125 -8.88 31.07 -2.71
C ASN A 125 -9.54 29.68 -2.57
N VAL A 126 -9.79 28.95 -3.67
CA VAL A 126 -10.07 27.50 -3.62
C VAL A 126 -8.79 26.75 -3.23
N VAL A 127 -7.68 27.00 -3.93
CA VAL A 127 -6.36 26.38 -3.65
C VAL A 127 -5.90 26.63 -2.21
N LYS A 128 -5.89 27.89 -1.76
CA LYS A 128 -5.51 28.23 -0.38
C LYS A 128 -6.41 27.61 0.68
N GLN A 129 -7.66 27.24 0.38
CA GLN A 129 -8.57 26.63 1.34
C GLN A 129 -8.45 25.10 1.41
N GLN A 130 -7.93 24.45 0.37
CA GLN A 130 -7.40 23.09 0.52
C GLN A 130 -6.11 23.11 1.35
N LEU A 131 -5.16 23.99 1.01
CA LEU A 131 -3.87 24.10 1.72
C LEU A 131 -4.00 24.52 3.20
N GLN A 132 -4.92 25.42 3.58
CA GLN A 132 -5.02 25.91 4.97
C GLN A 132 -5.42 24.85 6.02
N LYS A 133 -5.67 23.59 5.63
CA LYS A 133 -5.78 22.47 6.55
C LYS A 133 -4.44 22.05 7.18
N SER A 134 -3.30 22.24 6.51
CA SER A 134 -1.98 21.85 7.06
C SER A 134 -1.47 22.83 8.12
N ASP A 135 -1.68 24.13 7.92
CA ASP A 135 -1.18 25.18 8.83
C ASP A 135 -2.01 25.34 10.11
N LYS A 136 -3.34 25.35 10.02
CA LYS A 136 -4.18 25.92 11.10
C LYS A 136 -4.44 25.01 12.30
N THR A 137 -4.30 23.70 12.15
CA THR A 137 -4.26 22.76 13.28
C THR A 137 -2.99 22.90 14.12
N ARG A 138 -1.98 23.65 13.66
CA ARG A 138 -0.69 23.81 14.34
C ARG A 138 -0.57 25.06 15.23
N SER A 139 -1.59 25.91 15.28
CA SER A 139 -1.50 27.26 15.88
C SER A 139 -2.46 27.53 17.06
N SER A 140 -3.46 26.69 17.30
CA SER A 140 -4.47 26.91 18.36
C SER A 140 -3.93 26.74 19.78
N ASP A 141 -2.98 25.82 19.97
CA ASP A 141 -2.59 25.35 21.32
C ASP A 141 -1.55 26.26 22.00
N ALA A 142 -1.15 27.35 21.33
CA ALA A 142 -0.02 28.20 21.71
C ALA A 142 -0.39 29.62 22.17
N ALA A 143 -1.68 29.96 22.36
CA ALA A 143 -2.07 31.26 22.92
C ALA A 143 -3.41 31.28 23.66
N GLY A 144 -3.39 31.51 24.99
CA GLY A 144 -4.46 32.26 25.65
C GLY A 144 -5.30 31.60 26.76
N SER A 145 -4.68 31.16 27.86
CA SER A 145 -5.32 31.30 29.18
C SER A 145 -4.28 31.60 30.27
N SER A 146 -4.69 32.35 31.30
CA SER A 146 -3.78 33.04 32.21
C SER A 146 -3.45 32.27 33.50
N ALA A 147 -2.19 32.33 33.91
CA ALA A 147 -1.72 31.71 35.16
C ALA A 147 -1.99 32.58 36.40
N PRO A 148 -2.61 32.03 37.47
CA PRO A 148 -2.54 32.58 38.82
C PRO A 148 -1.18 32.26 39.51
N LYS A 149 -0.90 32.90 40.65
CA LYS A 149 0.45 32.97 41.27
C LYS A 149 0.60 32.11 42.54
N ARG A 150 1.82 31.57 42.76
CA ARG A 150 2.43 31.16 44.07
C ARG A 150 1.73 30.00 44.83
N SER A 151 2.32 29.27 45.80
CA SER A 151 3.71 28.88 46.20
C SER A 151 3.56 27.70 47.23
N SER A 152 4.50 27.20 48.06
CA SER A 152 5.89 27.51 48.49
C SER A 152 6.47 26.34 49.31
N GLY A 153 7.80 26.17 49.39
CA GLY A 153 8.52 25.10 50.14
C GLY A 153 9.01 23.98 49.22
N ALA A 154 10.21 23.38 49.33
CA ALA A 154 11.14 23.13 50.45
C ALA A 154 10.60 22.08 51.46
N ASP A 155 11.37 21.09 51.95
CA ASP A 155 12.83 20.83 51.80
C ASP A 155 13.18 19.34 52.13
N LEU A 156 14.47 18.95 52.03
CA LEU A 156 15.10 17.69 52.52
C LEU A 156 14.72 16.36 51.80
N ALA A 157 15.59 15.33 51.69
CA ALA A 157 17.05 15.22 51.77
C ALA A 157 17.53 13.87 51.16
N SER A 158 18.83 13.76 50.83
CA SER A 158 19.53 12.47 50.58
C SER A 158 20.61 12.25 51.66
N PRO A 159 21.13 11.01 51.86
CA PRO A 159 22.48 10.71 51.33
C PRO A 159 22.85 9.22 51.04
N GLU A 160 23.68 9.00 49.98
CA GLU A 160 24.84 8.05 49.93
C GLU A 160 24.59 6.50 50.00
N LYS A 161 25.48 5.52 49.68
CA LYS A 161 26.83 5.29 49.04
C LYS A 161 26.93 3.75 48.77
N LYS A 162 27.80 3.09 47.98
CA LYS A 162 28.70 3.36 46.81
C LYS A 162 29.23 2.00 46.24
N ALA A 163 29.73 1.95 44.99
CA ALA A 163 30.39 0.81 44.30
C ALA A 163 31.84 0.49 44.82
N PRO A 164 32.64 -0.53 44.35
CA PRO A 164 32.74 -1.14 42.99
C PRO A 164 33.06 -2.69 42.89
N ALA A 165 33.52 -3.15 41.71
CA ALA A 165 33.87 -4.53 41.26
C ALA A 165 35.38 -4.91 41.57
N PRO A 166 36.07 -5.97 41.01
CA PRO A 166 35.77 -6.92 39.90
C PRO A 166 36.32 -8.40 39.99
N SER A 167 36.25 -9.15 38.87
CA SER A 167 37.27 -10.08 38.29
C SER A 167 37.23 -11.65 38.40
N SER A 168 37.47 -12.28 37.22
CA SER A 168 38.38 -13.41 36.87
C SER A 168 38.08 -14.93 37.10
N THR A 169 37.91 -15.63 35.96
CA THR A 169 38.63 -16.86 35.48
C THR A 169 38.35 -18.31 35.95
N SER A 170 38.38 -19.21 34.94
CA SER A 170 38.72 -20.66 34.99
C SER A 170 37.61 -21.62 35.51
N SER A 171 37.54 -22.93 35.16
CA SER A 171 38.35 -23.82 34.31
C SER A 171 37.46 -24.93 33.66
N ALA A 172 37.97 -25.59 32.60
CA ALA A 172 37.59 -26.94 32.13
C ALA A 172 38.77 -27.92 32.46
N PRO A 173 38.82 -29.24 32.11
CA PRO A 173 37.92 -30.06 31.28
C PRO A 173 37.69 -31.50 31.88
N VAL A 174 37.80 -32.56 31.04
CA VAL A 174 37.70 -34.03 31.30
C VAL A 174 36.25 -34.56 31.30
N VAL A 175 35.73 -35.45 30.41
CA VAL A 175 36.21 -36.55 29.51
C VAL A 175 35.96 -37.96 30.06
N THR A 176 35.66 -38.92 29.16
CA THR A 176 35.22 -40.33 29.36
C THR A 176 33.72 -40.52 29.67
N GLY A 177 33.05 -41.59 29.23
CA GLY A 177 33.50 -42.75 28.42
C GLY A 177 32.34 -43.57 27.80
N ALA A 178 32.66 -44.41 26.80
CA ALA A 178 31.70 -45.13 25.94
C ALA A 178 31.10 -46.43 26.56
N GLY A 179 29.94 -46.93 26.08
CA GLY A 179 29.30 -48.12 26.71
C GLY A 179 28.11 -48.90 26.10
N LYS A 180 28.07 -49.18 24.78
CA LYS A 180 27.67 -50.52 24.22
C LYS A 180 26.28 -51.18 24.49
N LYS A 181 25.42 -51.14 23.45
CA LYS A 181 24.54 -52.22 22.85
C LYS A 181 23.31 -52.82 23.59
N THR A 182 22.35 -53.25 22.72
CA THR A 182 21.34 -54.36 22.85
C THR A 182 20.20 -54.17 23.86
N ASP A 183 18.98 -54.71 23.66
CA ASP A 183 18.48 -55.61 22.59
C ASP A 183 16.99 -55.39 22.21
N THR A 184 16.47 -56.13 21.24
CA THR A 184 15.08 -56.02 20.74
C THR A 184 14.01 -56.66 21.65
N SER A 185 12.86 -56.00 21.81
CA SER A 185 11.58 -56.65 22.16
C SER A 185 10.38 -55.89 21.54
N LYS A 186 9.18 -56.47 21.57
CA LYS A 186 8.09 -56.15 20.62
C LYS A 186 6.74 -55.89 21.33
N ALA A 187 6.03 -54.88 20.82
CA ALA A 187 4.60 -54.59 21.00
C ALA A 187 4.05 -54.29 22.41
N SER A 188 3.69 -53.03 22.62
CA SER A 188 2.53 -52.61 23.42
C SER A 188 2.01 -51.28 22.88
N GLU A 189 0.77 -51.22 22.41
CA GLU A 189 0.09 -49.94 22.16
C GLU A 189 -0.24 -49.28 23.51
N PRO A 190 -0.10 -47.95 23.60
CA PRO A 190 -1.20 -47.15 24.15
C PRO A 190 -1.81 -46.19 23.12
N GLN A 191 -3.08 -45.85 23.35
CA GLN A 191 -3.89 -45.03 22.47
C GLN A 191 -3.40 -43.57 22.36
N ALA A 192 -3.56 -43.00 21.16
CA ALA A 192 -3.93 -41.62 20.88
C ALA A 192 -3.55 -40.53 21.91
N SER A 193 -2.42 -39.86 21.65
CA SER A 193 -2.29 -38.42 21.89
C SER A 193 -2.39 -37.69 20.53
N GLU A 194 -3.08 -36.55 20.49
CA GLU A 194 -3.37 -35.83 19.25
C GLU A 194 -2.13 -35.15 18.66
N ALA A 195 -1.37 -35.90 17.85
CA ALA A 195 -0.26 -35.36 17.07
C ALA A 195 -0.81 -34.41 16.00
N SER A 196 -0.62 -33.10 16.21
CA SER A 196 -1.11 -32.04 15.31
C SER A 196 -0.65 -32.29 13.87
N ALA A 197 -1.62 -32.55 12.98
CA ALA A 197 -1.35 -32.95 11.60
C ALA A 197 -0.77 -31.78 10.80
N LYS A 198 0.55 -31.72 10.69
CA LYS A 198 1.25 -30.93 9.65
C LYS A 198 0.89 -31.52 8.29
N LYS A 199 -0.09 -30.92 7.60
CA LYS A 199 -0.36 -31.17 6.18
C LYS A 199 0.95 -30.98 5.40
N ALA A 200 1.37 -32.00 4.67
CA ALA A 200 2.62 -31.97 3.92
C ALA A 200 2.54 -30.98 2.73
N PRO A 201 3.67 -30.42 2.26
CA PRO A 201 3.69 -29.65 1.02
C PRO A 201 3.18 -30.47 -0.17
N ALA A 202 2.67 -29.78 -1.20
CA ALA A 202 2.23 -30.44 -2.42
C ALA A 202 3.40 -31.18 -3.12
N PRO A 203 3.17 -32.34 -3.76
CA PRO A 203 4.22 -33.07 -4.47
C PRO A 203 4.76 -32.22 -5.63
N LYS A 204 6.06 -31.94 -5.62
CA LYS A 204 6.72 -31.08 -6.60
C LYS A 204 6.70 -31.73 -7.98
N LYS A 205 5.98 -31.11 -8.92
CA LYS A 205 6.01 -31.46 -10.35
C LYS A 205 7.35 -31.02 -10.96
N ALA A 206 7.71 -31.58 -12.11
CA ALA A 206 8.77 -31.02 -12.95
C ALA A 206 8.39 -29.60 -13.44
N PRO A 207 9.35 -28.74 -13.80
CA PRO A 207 9.04 -27.43 -14.38
C PRO A 207 8.22 -27.55 -15.69
N PRO A 208 7.30 -26.61 -15.98
CA PRO A 208 6.54 -26.62 -17.22
C PRO A 208 7.42 -26.35 -18.45
N GLN A 209 7.06 -26.94 -19.58
CA GLN A 209 7.85 -26.91 -20.82
C GLN A 209 7.28 -25.96 -21.89
N SER A 210 6.01 -25.55 -21.75
CA SER A 210 5.37 -24.60 -22.67
C SER A 210 4.36 -23.69 -21.97
N MET A 211 3.99 -22.60 -22.65
CA MET A 211 3.00 -21.64 -22.15
C MET A 211 1.61 -22.28 -21.95
N GLU A 212 1.25 -23.21 -22.84
CA GLU A 212 0.01 -23.99 -22.77
C GLU A 212 -0.01 -24.91 -21.56
N GLU A 213 1.13 -25.49 -21.19
CA GLU A 213 1.25 -26.30 -19.98
C GLU A 213 1.10 -25.43 -18.71
N CYS A 214 1.65 -24.22 -18.70
CA CYS A 214 1.44 -23.25 -17.63
C CYS A 214 -0.06 -22.91 -17.47
N VAL A 215 -0.74 -22.57 -18.57
CA VAL A 215 -2.20 -22.32 -18.58
C VAL A 215 -2.99 -23.53 -18.05
N GLN A 216 -2.66 -24.74 -18.51
CA GLN A 216 -3.34 -25.97 -18.08
C GLN A 216 -3.12 -26.27 -16.59
N ARG A 217 -1.90 -26.07 -16.08
CA ARG A 217 -1.58 -26.27 -14.65
C ARG A 217 -2.39 -25.34 -13.74
N LEU A 218 -2.60 -24.08 -14.14
CA LEU A 218 -3.46 -23.15 -13.40
C LEU A 218 -4.95 -23.56 -13.47
N ALA A 219 -5.42 -24.01 -14.64
CA ALA A 219 -6.78 -24.52 -14.80
C ALA A 219 -7.06 -25.81 -13.98
N ASP A 220 -6.03 -26.62 -13.71
CA ASP A 220 -6.15 -27.78 -12.82
C ASP A 220 -5.99 -27.42 -11.34
N ALA A 221 -5.16 -26.42 -11.01
CA ALA A 221 -5.12 -25.83 -9.67
C ALA A 221 -6.46 -25.17 -9.31
N ARG A 222 -7.14 -24.55 -10.30
CA ARG A 222 -8.46 -23.95 -10.16
C ARG A 222 -9.51 -24.96 -9.72
N LYS A 223 -9.66 -26.06 -10.47
CA LYS A 223 -10.59 -27.15 -10.13
C LYS A 223 -10.33 -27.67 -8.72
N ARG A 224 -9.06 -27.91 -8.36
CA ARG A 224 -8.69 -28.35 -7.00
C ARG A 224 -9.12 -27.32 -5.94
N LEU A 225 -8.93 -26.02 -6.19
CA LEU A 225 -9.33 -24.97 -5.25
C LEU A 225 -10.87 -24.88 -5.09
N GLU A 226 -11.62 -25.05 -6.17
CA GLU A 226 -13.10 -25.15 -6.16
C GLU A 226 -13.59 -26.44 -5.47
N GLU A 227 -12.89 -27.56 -5.63
CA GLU A 227 -13.20 -28.85 -5.01
C GLU A 227 -12.85 -28.91 -3.51
N THR A 228 -11.75 -28.27 -3.07
CA THR A 228 -11.23 -28.41 -1.70
C THR A 228 -11.39 -27.18 -0.82
N GLY A 229 -11.66 -26.00 -1.38
CA GLY A 229 -11.72 -24.72 -0.65
C GLY A 229 -10.41 -24.31 0.03
N GLU A 230 -9.27 -24.89 -0.38
CA GLU A 230 -7.98 -24.75 0.29
C GLU A 230 -6.83 -24.48 -0.69
N TYR A 231 -6.08 -23.40 -0.45
CA TYR A 231 -4.75 -23.21 -1.00
C TYR A 231 -3.74 -24.10 -0.27
N GLN A 232 -2.85 -24.75 -1.03
CA GLN A 232 -1.78 -25.60 -0.50
C GLN A 232 -0.46 -25.19 -1.16
N PRO A 233 0.43 -24.45 -0.46
CA PRO A 233 1.69 -24.00 -1.06
C PRO A 233 2.60 -25.17 -1.41
N LYS A 234 3.34 -25.04 -2.51
CA LYS A 234 4.31 -26.02 -2.97
C LYS A 234 5.58 -26.08 -2.10
N TYR A 235 5.88 -24.97 -1.43
CA TYR A 235 7.07 -24.78 -0.60
C TYR A 235 6.67 -24.44 0.84
N SER A 236 7.40 -24.98 1.80
CA SER A 236 7.38 -24.53 3.19
C SER A 236 8.14 -23.21 3.36
N GLN A 237 7.94 -22.53 4.49
CA GLN A 237 8.59 -21.24 4.76
C GLN A 237 10.12 -21.33 4.75
N SER A 238 10.70 -22.41 5.28
CA SER A 238 12.16 -22.62 5.23
C SER A 238 12.66 -22.82 3.80
N GLU A 239 11.94 -23.55 2.96
CA GLU A 239 12.33 -23.72 1.56
C GLU A 239 12.20 -22.42 0.75
N LEU A 240 11.23 -21.55 1.06
CA LEU A 240 11.16 -20.20 0.49
C LEU A 240 12.37 -19.36 0.93
N THR A 241 12.76 -19.41 2.21
CA THR A 241 13.99 -18.76 2.69
C THR A 241 15.23 -19.29 1.99
N GLU A 242 15.40 -20.62 1.88
CA GLU A 242 16.53 -21.25 1.17
C GLU A 242 16.58 -20.83 -0.32
N LEU A 243 15.43 -20.67 -0.99
CA LEU A 243 15.35 -20.17 -2.38
C LEU A 243 15.73 -18.69 -2.49
N ALA A 244 15.30 -17.85 -1.55
CA ALA A 244 15.66 -16.44 -1.51
C ALA A 244 17.16 -16.23 -1.21
N GLU A 245 17.71 -17.00 -0.26
CA GLU A 245 19.13 -17.01 0.11
C GLU A 245 20.02 -17.52 -1.03
N LYS A 246 19.55 -18.48 -1.84
CA LYS A 246 20.25 -18.94 -3.06
C LYS A 246 20.45 -17.79 -4.08
N GLY A 247 19.54 -16.82 -4.13
CA GLY A 247 19.71 -15.60 -4.93
C GLY A 247 19.67 -15.78 -6.46
N GLU A 248 19.27 -16.96 -6.94
CA GLU A 248 19.27 -17.36 -8.36
C GLU A 248 17.83 -17.49 -8.90
N LEU A 249 17.60 -17.06 -10.13
CA LEU A 249 16.32 -17.13 -10.83
C LEU A 249 16.48 -17.92 -12.14
N ASP A 250 16.49 -19.25 -12.01
CA ASP A 250 16.70 -20.19 -13.12
C ASP A 250 15.40 -20.52 -13.88
N ASP A 251 14.25 -19.99 -13.43
CA ASP A 251 12.93 -20.26 -13.99
C ASP A 251 12.72 -19.61 -15.36
N ARG A 252 12.21 -20.41 -16.32
CA ARG A 252 11.78 -19.92 -17.62
C ARG A 252 10.49 -19.10 -17.55
N PHE A 253 9.56 -19.47 -16.67
CA PHE A 253 8.23 -18.87 -16.61
C PHE A 253 8.06 -18.07 -15.32
N PHE A 254 7.70 -16.79 -15.46
CA PHE A 254 7.34 -15.90 -14.36
C PHE A 254 5.85 -15.57 -14.41
N VAL A 255 5.31 -15.11 -13.27
CA VAL A 255 3.91 -14.74 -13.12
C VAL A 255 3.79 -13.38 -12.43
N ARG A 256 2.97 -12.51 -13.00
CA ARG A 256 2.62 -11.19 -12.46
C ARG A 256 1.10 -10.98 -12.48
N LEU A 257 0.56 -10.42 -11.39
CA LEU A 257 -0.78 -9.87 -11.36
C LEU A 257 -0.76 -8.42 -11.89
N ILE A 258 -1.64 -8.12 -12.85
CA ILE A 258 -1.87 -6.80 -13.43
C ILE A 258 -3.28 -6.35 -13.01
N PHE A 259 -3.39 -5.08 -12.63
CA PHE A 259 -4.66 -4.42 -12.31
C PHE A 259 -5.34 -3.99 -13.62
N GLY A 260 -6.59 -4.37 -13.81
CA GLY A 260 -7.34 -4.19 -15.06
C GLY A 260 -7.56 -5.50 -15.83
N ASP A 261 -8.49 -5.45 -16.79
CA ASP A 261 -8.80 -6.55 -17.69
C ASP A 261 -7.73 -6.74 -18.80
N VAL A 262 -7.90 -7.83 -19.57
CA VAL A 262 -6.97 -8.25 -20.62
C VAL A 262 -6.84 -7.20 -21.72
N SER A 263 -7.93 -6.62 -22.19
CA SER A 263 -7.93 -5.62 -23.28
C SER A 263 -7.22 -4.32 -22.90
N ASN A 264 -7.34 -3.89 -21.63
CA ASN A 264 -6.54 -2.80 -21.09
C ASN A 264 -5.06 -3.20 -20.90
N ALA A 265 -4.78 -4.43 -20.44
CA ALA A 265 -3.42 -4.91 -20.24
C ALA A 265 -2.62 -5.07 -21.55
N GLU A 266 -3.23 -5.57 -22.65
CA GLU A 266 -2.55 -5.81 -23.93
C GLU A 266 -1.80 -4.59 -24.48
N ASN A 267 -2.32 -3.38 -24.24
CA ASN A 267 -1.81 -2.12 -24.76
C ASN A 267 -1.01 -1.30 -23.72
N THR A 268 -0.48 -2.00 -22.71
CA THR A 268 0.42 -1.44 -21.68
C THR A 268 1.67 -2.31 -21.54
N SER A 269 2.73 -1.78 -20.93
CA SER A 269 3.94 -2.54 -20.62
C SER A 269 3.80 -3.40 -19.35
N LEU A 270 4.62 -4.44 -19.20
CA LEU A 270 4.59 -5.34 -18.03
C LEU A 270 4.77 -4.63 -16.68
N GLY A 271 5.57 -3.56 -16.67
CA GLY A 271 5.68 -2.61 -15.56
C GLY A 271 5.00 -1.27 -15.87
N PHE A 272 4.74 -0.47 -14.83
CA PHE A 272 4.18 0.88 -15.01
C PHE A 272 5.31 1.88 -15.31
N PRO A 273 5.35 2.52 -16.50
CA PRO A 273 6.40 3.47 -16.87
C PRO A 273 6.40 4.69 -15.97
N ARG A 274 7.55 5.06 -15.39
CA ARG A 274 7.60 6.20 -14.46
C ARG A 274 7.42 7.53 -15.21
N PRO A 275 6.64 8.50 -14.68
CA PRO A 275 6.33 9.73 -15.41
C PRO A 275 7.55 10.52 -15.87
N ASP A 276 8.62 10.49 -15.07
CA ASP A 276 9.88 11.21 -15.27
C ASP A 276 10.93 10.38 -16.04
N SER A 277 11.23 9.15 -15.61
CA SER A 277 12.29 8.33 -16.21
C SER A 277 11.84 7.45 -17.39
N LYS A 278 10.53 7.27 -17.59
CA LYS A 278 9.87 6.34 -18.55
C LYS A 278 10.20 4.86 -18.41
N ARG A 279 11.09 4.50 -17.48
CA ARG A 279 11.46 3.11 -17.17
C ARG A 279 10.31 2.40 -16.47
N ALA A 280 10.15 1.11 -16.72
CA ALA A 280 9.08 0.30 -16.16
C ALA A 280 9.63 -0.77 -15.20
N PRO A 281 9.63 -0.53 -13.87
CA PRO A 281 9.82 -1.61 -12.92
C PRO A 281 8.57 -2.50 -12.87
N TYR A 282 8.78 -3.81 -12.69
CA TYR A 282 7.73 -4.73 -12.32
C TYR A 282 8.18 -5.78 -11.29
N TRP A 283 7.23 -6.19 -10.47
CA TRP A 283 7.39 -7.23 -9.45
C TRP A 283 6.56 -8.44 -9.88
N ALA A 284 7.18 -9.61 -9.82
CA ALA A 284 6.64 -10.89 -10.25
C ALA A 284 7.20 -12.02 -9.36
N THR A 285 6.72 -13.25 -9.53
CA THR A 285 7.34 -14.45 -8.97
C THR A 285 7.54 -15.52 -10.05
N THR A 286 8.15 -16.65 -9.70
CA THR A 286 8.28 -17.79 -10.62
C THR A 286 6.97 -18.54 -10.74
N PHE A 287 6.64 -19.04 -11.94
CA PHE A 287 5.47 -19.89 -12.15
C PHE A 287 5.51 -21.13 -11.26
N ASP A 288 6.71 -21.70 -11.05
CA ASP A 288 6.90 -22.90 -10.26
C ASP A 288 6.35 -22.78 -8.82
N GLN A 289 6.57 -21.63 -8.16
CA GLN A 289 6.03 -21.34 -6.83
C GLN A 289 4.53 -21.06 -6.85
N MET A 290 4.04 -20.42 -7.92
CA MET A 290 2.67 -19.94 -8.07
C MET A 290 1.69 -21.01 -8.60
N GLU A 291 2.16 -22.13 -9.19
CA GLU A 291 1.30 -23.11 -9.90
C GLU A 291 0.18 -23.76 -9.06
N ASN A 292 0.18 -23.58 -7.73
CA ASN A 292 -0.87 -24.05 -6.83
C ASN A 292 -1.91 -22.97 -6.44
N ALA A 293 -1.72 -21.70 -6.83
CA ALA A 293 -2.53 -20.54 -6.44
C ALA A 293 -3.49 -20.07 -7.57
N ASP A 294 -3.92 -21.03 -8.40
CA ASP A 294 -4.90 -20.89 -9.50
C ASP A 294 -4.89 -19.57 -10.29
N THR A 295 -6.02 -18.86 -10.34
CA THR A 295 -6.22 -17.56 -10.97
C THR A 295 -7.15 -16.67 -10.13
N ASP A 296 -7.40 -17.01 -8.85
CA ASP A 296 -8.12 -16.12 -7.94
C ASP A 296 -7.25 -14.89 -7.64
N PRO A 297 -7.63 -13.68 -8.08
CA PRO A 297 -6.83 -12.50 -7.86
C PRO A 297 -6.73 -12.11 -6.38
N MET A 298 -7.68 -12.52 -5.53
CA MET A 298 -7.64 -12.23 -4.09
C MET A 298 -6.65 -13.13 -3.35
N LEU A 299 -6.53 -14.39 -3.77
CA LEU A 299 -5.46 -15.29 -3.31
C LEU A 299 -4.09 -14.77 -3.75
N LEU A 300 -3.95 -14.40 -5.03
CA LEU A 300 -2.70 -13.91 -5.59
C LEU A 300 -2.29 -12.55 -5.01
N ALA A 301 -3.24 -11.63 -4.79
CA ALA A 301 -2.98 -10.38 -4.09
C ALA A 301 -2.46 -10.61 -2.65
N ALA A 302 -3.08 -11.51 -1.90
CA ALA A 302 -2.65 -11.86 -0.55
C ALA A 302 -1.25 -12.48 -0.50
N LEU A 303 -0.89 -13.30 -1.50
CA LEU A 303 0.45 -13.88 -1.66
C LEU A 303 1.49 -12.87 -2.15
N PHE A 304 1.07 -11.87 -2.95
CA PHE A 304 1.89 -10.78 -3.48
C PHE A 304 1.90 -9.52 -2.58
N GLY A 305 1.44 -9.62 -1.33
CA GLY A 305 1.56 -8.55 -0.32
C GLY A 305 0.79 -7.28 -0.66
N ILE A 306 -0.23 -7.37 -1.50
CA ILE A 306 -1.14 -6.28 -1.85
C ILE A 306 -2.20 -6.23 -0.73
N ASP A 307 -2.35 -5.07 -0.07
CA ASP A 307 -3.38 -4.89 0.96
C ASP A 307 -4.77 -5.00 0.33
N HIS A 308 -5.58 -5.95 0.79
CA HIS A 308 -6.94 -6.13 0.27
C HIS A 308 -7.83 -4.88 0.43
N LYS A 309 -7.50 -3.94 1.32
CA LYS A 309 -8.20 -2.66 1.49
C LYS A 309 -7.93 -1.66 0.36
N GLU A 310 -6.82 -1.82 -0.34
CA GLU A 310 -6.48 -0.99 -1.51
C GLU A 310 -7.13 -1.54 -2.81
N ILE A 311 -7.80 -2.70 -2.74
CA ILE A 311 -8.49 -3.36 -3.85
C ILE A 311 -10.00 -3.04 -3.83
N SER A 312 -10.48 -2.25 -4.79
CA SER A 312 -11.92 -1.99 -4.97
C SER A 312 -12.73 -3.28 -5.21
N PRO A 313 -14.01 -3.40 -4.79
CA PRO A 313 -14.83 -4.60 -5.01
C PRO A 313 -15.02 -5.00 -6.48
N ASP A 314 -14.93 -4.05 -7.40
CA ASP A 314 -15.10 -4.20 -8.85
C ASP A 314 -13.78 -4.29 -9.65
N GLN A 315 -12.63 -4.05 -9.00
CA GLN A 315 -11.31 -4.07 -9.64
C GLN A 315 -11.08 -5.39 -10.38
N GLU A 316 -11.09 -5.34 -11.72
CA GLU A 316 -10.72 -6.47 -12.58
C GLU A 316 -9.22 -6.75 -12.49
N PHE A 317 -8.82 -7.99 -12.76
CA PHE A 317 -7.43 -8.41 -12.72
C PHE A 317 -7.08 -9.31 -13.91
N THR A 318 -5.82 -9.20 -14.33
CA THR A 318 -5.23 -10.01 -15.38
C THR A 318 -3.96 -10.66 -14.87
N LEU A 319 -3.83 -11.97 -15.07
CA LEU A 319 -2.61 -12.71 -14.81
C LEU A 319 -1.76 -12.73 -16.08
N ALA A 320 -0.53 -12.23 -15.98
CA ALA A 320 0.48 -12.34 -17.04
C ALA A 320 1.45 -13.47 -16.70
N ILE A 321 1.50 -14.50 -17.56
CA ILE A 321 2.58 -15.49 -17.57
C ILE A 321 3.64 -15.02 -18.57
N ILE A 322 4.90 -14.96 -18.16
CA ILE A 322 6.00 -14.38 -18.91
C ILE A 322 7.06 -15.47 -19.16
N ASP A 323 7.33 -15.81 -20.42
CA ASP A 323 8.38 -16.73 -20.84
C ASP A 323 9.69 -15.95 -21.04
N SER A 324 10.55 -15.94 -20.03
CA SER A 324 11.81 -15.19 -20.00
C SER A 324 12.76 -15.56 -21.15
N HIS A 325 12.68 -16.80 -21.66
CA HIS A 325 13.50 -17.29 -22.78
C HIS A 325 12.99 -16.81 -24.14
N SER A 326 11.72 -16.42 -24.25
CA SER A 326 11.10 -15.94 -25.49
C SER A 326 11.07 -14.40 -25.59
N MET A 327 11.43 -13.67 -24.53
CA MET A 327 11.35 -12.20 -24.50
C MET A 327 12.26 -11.56 -25.57
N PRO A 328 11.79 -10.52 -26.29
CA PRO A 328 12.54 -9.89 -27.36
C PRO A 328 13.80 -9.17 -26.85
N PRO A 329 14.96 -9.25 -27.55
CA PRO A 329 16.22 -8.63 -27.13
C PRO A 329 16.27 -7.09 -27.07
N LYS A 330 15.17 -6.40 -27.40
CA LYS A 330 15.13 -4.93 -27.49
C LYS A 330 14.93 -4.23 -26.15
N ALA A 331 14.22 -4.87 -25.22
CA ALA A 331 14.04 -4.31 -23.88
C ALA A 331 15.33 -4.52 -23.08
N GLU A 332 16.04 -3.43 -22.78
CA GLU A 332 17.17 -3.48 -21.86
C GLU A 332 16.65 -3.79 -20.44
N ARG A 333 16.75 -5.06 -20.06
CA ARG A 333 16.14 -5.63 -18.85
C ARG A 333 17.19 -6.09 -17.85
N GLU A 334 16.90 -5.87 -16.57
CA GLU A 334 17.64 -6.44 -15.45
C GLU A 334 16.66 -7.08 -14.46
N THR A 335 16.85 -8.36 -14.11
CA THR A 335 15.95 -9.13 -13.25
C THR A 335 16.74 -9.83 -12.15
N PHE A 336 16.29 -9.71 -10.89
CA PHE A 336 16.94 -10.33 -9.72
C PHE A 336 15.98 -10.50 -8.52
N ILE A 337 16.36 -11.35 -7.55
CA ILE A 337 15.69 -11.42 -6.25
C ILE A 337 16.05 -10.15 -5.45
N PRO A 338 15.07 -9.32 -5.04
CA PRO A 338 15.33 -7.99 -4.48
C PRO A 338 15.73 -8.06 -3.01
N THR A 339 16.93 -8.57 -2.71
CA THR A 339 17.52 -8.43 -1.37
C THR A 339 17.99 -6.98 -1.15
N PHE A 340 18.20 -6.58 0.11
CA PHE A 340 18.76 -5.26 0.42
C PHE A 340 20.10 -5.01 -0.28
N GLU A 341 20.98 -6.00 -0.39
CA GLU A 341 22.27 -5.87 -1.08
C GLU A 341 22.08 -5.62 -2.58
N LYS A 342 21.24 -6.43 -3.26
CA LYS A 342 20.95 -6.26 -4.69
C LYS A 342 20.31 -4.90 -4.95
N MET A 343 19.32 -4.51 -4.13
CA MET A 343 18.64 -3.22 -4.25
C MET A 343 19.56 -2.03 -3.93
N LYS A 344 20.57 -2.18 -3.06
CA LYS A 344 21.60 -1.15 -2.80
C LYS A 344 22.42 -0.89 -4.05
N ASP A 345 23.07 -1.92 -4.59
CA ASP A 345 23.98 -1.76 -5.73
C ASP A 345 23.24 -1.33 -7.01
N PHE A 346 22.00 -1.81 -7.17
CA PHE A 346 21.09 -1.34 -8.21
C PHE A 346 20.71 0.15 -8.02
N SER A 347 20.23 0.55 -6.83
CA SER A 347 19.79 1.93 -6.56
C SER A 347 20.94 2.95 -6.65
N LYS A 348 22.13 2.59 -6.14
CA LYS A 348 23.37 3.40 -6.26
C LYS A 348 23.79 3.65 -7.71
N ARG A 349 23.44 2.75 -8.62
CA ARG A 349 23.72 2.87 -10.05
C ARG A 349 22.63 3.69 -10.76
N GLU A 350 21.38 3.26 -10.65
CA GLU A 350 20.28 3.83 -11.43
C GLU A 350 19.82 5.21 -10.94
N LEU A 351 19.82 5.47 -9.63
CA LEU A 351 19.44 6.78 -9.06
C LEU A 351 20.62 7.76 -8.94
N LYS A 352 21.80 7.42 -9.46
CA LYS A 352 23.03 8.22 -9.29
C LYS A 352 22.92 9.66 -9.80
N GLY A 353 22.24 9.85 -10.93
CA GLY A 353 21.95 11.18 -11.49
C GLY A 353 20.82 11.88 -10.72
N ASP A 354 19.73 11.17 -10.51
CA ASP A 354 18.49 11.67 -9.89
C ASP A 354 18.69 12.19 -8.46
N LEU A 355 19.35 11.42 -7.59
CA LEU A 355 19.65 11.86 -6.21
C LEU A 355 20.59 13.06 -6.19
N LYS A 356 21.54 13.14 -7.15
CA LYS A 356 22.45 14.29 -7.28
C LYS A 356 21.69 15.56 -7.68
N GLU A 357 20.70 15.45 -8.56
CA GLU A 357 19.82 16.54 -8.96
C GLU A 357 18.92 16.99 -7.79
N ARG A 358 18.36 16.03 -7.04
CA ARG A 358 17.60 16.26 -5.79
C ARG A 358 18.46 16.72 -4.62
N LYS A 359 19.80 16.77 -4.77
CA LYS A 359 20.80 17.13 -3.75
C LYS A 359 20.86 16.17 -2.55
N ILE A 360 20.35 14.95 -2.71
CA ILE A 360 20.34 13.89 -1.70
C ILE A 360 21.72 13.20 -1.67
N PRO A 361 22.38 13.07 -0.50
CA PRO A 361 23.66 12.37 -0.37
C PRO A 361 23.61 10.90 -0.81
N GLN A 362 24.56 10.47 -1.65
CA GLN A 362 24.60 9.11 -2.22
C GLN A 362 24.75 7.98 -1.18
N GLY A 363 25.42 8.24 -0.05
CA GLY A 363 25.67 7.22 0.99
C GLY A 363 24.40 6.72 1.69
N ILE A 364 23.33 7.53 1.67
CA ILE A 364 22.05 7.24 2.33
C ILE A 364 21.38 5.96 1.80
N ILE A 365 21.71 5.54 0.58
CA ILE A 365 21.17 4.29 0.00
C ILE A 365 21.57 3.05 0.83
N ASP A 366 22.73 3.08 1.50
CA ASP A 366 23.13 1.99 2.42
C ASP A 366 22.35 2.02 3.74
N GLU A 367 21.97 3.20 4.21
CA GLU A 367 21.18 3.43 5.44
C GLU A 367 19.72 3.02 5.24
N VAL A 368 19.06 3.47 4.16
CA VAL A 368 17.60 3.30 4.00
C VAL A 368 17.17 1.93 3.47
N LEU A 369 18.11 1.14 2.97
CA LEU A 369 17.93 -0.26 2.59
C LEU A 369 18.50 -1.17 3.69
N SER A 370 18.12 -0.93 4.94
CA SER A 370 18.42 -1.76 6.10
C SER A 370 17.12 -2.20 6.78
N GLU A 371 17.20 -3.12 7.73
CA GLU A 371 16.04 -3.50 8.55
C GLU A 371 15.54 -2.27 9.33
N GLU A 372 16.45 -1.50 9.93
CA GLU A 372 16.15 -0.27 10.67
C GLU A 372 15.54 0.80 9.75
N GLY A 373 16.13 1.03 8.58
CA GLY A 373 15.67 2.01 7.59
C GLY A 373 14.33 1.64 6.94
N ALA A 374 14.03 0.34 6.81
CA ALA A 374 12.71 -0.14 6.40
C ALA A 374 11.66 0.13 7.49
N ILE A 375 11.96 -0.18 8.76
CA ILE A 375 11.05 0.07 9.89
C ILE A 375 10.78 1.56 10.10
N GLU A 376 11.81 2.42 9.99
CA GLU A 376 11.63 3.88 10.07
C GLU A 376 10.77 4.41 8.92
N PHE A 377 10.94 3.86 7.71
CA PHE A 377 10.15 4.25 6.55
C PHE A 377 8.71 3.72 6.59
N GLU A 378 8.46 2.49 7.02
CA GLU A 378 7.12 1.91 7.19
C GLU A 378 6.27 2.85 8.07
N LYS A 379 6.80 3.18 9.26
CA LYS A 379 6.19 4.15 10.20
C LYS A 379 6.03 5.56 9.61
N THR A 380 6.99 6.03 8.83
CA THR A 380 6.92 7.37 8.20
C THR A 380 5.81 7.43 7.15
N ILE A 381 5.63 6.37 6.35
CA ILE A 381 4.56 6.25 5.37
C ILE A 381 3.19 6.05 6.02
N GLU A 382 3.10 5.28 7.11
CA GLU A 382 1.87 5.17 7.91
C GLU A 382 1.44 6.55 8.44
N THR A 383 2.34 7.28 9.10
CA THR A 383 2.07 8.63 9.64
C THR A 383 1.66 9.63 8.54
N TYR A 384 2.21 9.48 7.33
CA TYR A 384 1.87 10.29 6.17
C TYR A 384 0.47 9.94 5.61
N LYS A 385 0.17 8.65 5.41
CA LYS A 385 -1.16 8.16 4.99
C LYS A 385 -2.25 8.56 6.00
N GLU A 386 -1.99 8.43 7.30
CA GLU A 386 -2.93 8.84 8.37
C GLU A 386 -3.27 10.34 8.34
N LYS A 387 -2.35 11.18 7.86
CA LYS A 387 -2.55 12.63 7.68
C LYS A 387 -3.19 12.99 6.33
N GLY A 388 -3.55 12.00 5.51
CA GLY A 388 -4.18 12.16 4.20
C GLY A 388 -3.21 12.36 3.04
N GLY A 389 -1.91 12.12 3.26
CA GLY A 389 -0.85 12.34 2.27
C GLY A 389 -0.89 11.38 1.08
N ASN A 390 -0.57 11.90 -0.11
CA ASN A 390 -0.61 11.14 -1.36
C ASN A 390 0.73 10.42 -1.62
N ILE A 391 0.76 9.09 -1.55
CA ILE A 391 1.99 8.29 -1.80
C ILE A 391 2.52 8.40 -3.24
N PHE A 392 1.74 8.95 -4.18
CA PHE A 392 2.17 9.19 -5.56
C PHE A 392 2.76 10.60 -5.78
N ASP A 393 2.68 11.48 -4.79
CA ASP A 393 3.20 12.85 -4.85
C ASP A 393 4.46 13.02 -3.98
N GLU A 394 5.60 13.27 -4.63
CA GLU A 394 6.90 13.47 -3.96
C GLU A 394 7.05 14.88 -3.36
N GLN A 395 6.25 15.85 -3.80
CA GLN A 395 6.25 17.21 -3.27
C GLN A 395 5.38 17.30 -2.00
N ASP A 396 4.18 16.69 -2.00
CA ASP A 396 3.34 16.54 -0.78
C ASP A 396 4.11 15.80 0.33
N PHE A 397 4.79 14.70 -0.01
CA PHE A 397 5.61 13.96 0.96
C PHE A 397 6.79 14.78 1.50
N LYS A 398 7.40 15.62 0.65
CA LYS A 398 8.47 16.53 1.06
C LYS A 398 7.96 17.64 1.99
N GLU A 399 6.80 18.22 1.69
CA GLU A 399 6.17 19.24 2.54
C GLU A 399 5.76 18.63 3.90
N PHE A 400 5.26 17.39 3.94
CA PHE A 400 5.06 16.64 5.17
C PHE A 400 6.36 16.48 6.00
N LEU A 401 7.49 16.10 5.38
CA LEU A 401 8.77 15.96 6.08
C LEU A 401 9.34 17.30 6.60
N GLU A 402 9.03 18.42 5.92
CA GLU A 402 9.35 19.78 6.39
C GLU A 402 8.43 20.20 7.54
N ILE A 403 7.14 19.90 7.46
CA ILE A 403 6.16 20.15 8.53
C ILE A 403 6.55 19.36 9.79
N GLU A 404 6.79 18.06 9.73
CA GLU A 404 7.12 17.24 10.91
C GLU A 404 8.47 17.60 11.55
N ASN A 405 9.31 18.41 10.90
CA ASN A 405 10.69 18.68 11.31
C ASN A 405 11.46 17.35 11.52
N ASN A 406 11.30 16.41 10.58
CA ASN A 406 11.97 15.12 10.65
C ASN A 406 13.48 15.34 10.45
N ASN A 407 14.33 14.96 11.41
CA ASN A 407 15.78 15.12 11.28
C ASN A 407 16.39 14.28 10.14
N ASN A 408 15.69 13.24 9.70
CA ASN A 408 16.13 12.27 8.70
C ASN A 408 15.49 12.51 7.32
N GLN A 409 15.18 13.78 6.95
CA GLN A 409 14.49 14.10 5.68
C GLN A 409 15.13 13.45 4.45
N ASN A 410 16.46 13.47 4.35
CA ASN A 410 17.16 12.92 3.19
C ASN A 410 17.04 11.39 3.10
N GLN A 411 17.01 10.70 4.25
CA GLN A 411 16.73 9.26 4.34
C GLN A 411 15.29 8.98 3.86
N SER A 412 14.30 9.66 4.44
CA SER A 412 12.89 9.48 4.04
C SER A 412 12.67 9.78 2.56
N LEU A 413 13.22 10.88 2.03
CA LEU A 413 13.15 11.22 0.60
C LEU A 413 13.86 10.20 -0.30
N ALA A 414 15.07 9.73 0.07
CA ALA A 414 15.76 8.69 -0.70
C ALA A 414 14.94 7.39 -0.76
N ARG A 415 14.33 7.00 0.36
CA ARG A 415 13.54 5.76 0.46
C ARG A 415 12.18 5.85 -0.24
N PHE A 416 11.55 7.03 -0.21
CA PHE A 416 10.38 7.36 -1.01
C PHE A 416 10.71 7.38 -2.51
N ARG A 417 11.88 7.89 -2.88
CA ARG A 417 12.36 7.90 -4.27
C ARG A 417 12.62 6.48 -4.79
N ILE A 418 13.20 5.59 -3.96
CA ILE A 418 13.31 4.15 -4.24
C ILE A 418 11.92 3.51 -4.42
N MET A 419 10.97 3.80 -3.52
CA MET A 419 9.59 3.32 -3.63
C MET A 419 8.95 3.76 -4.95
N ASN A 420 9.04 5.04 -5.29
CA ASN A 420 8.39 5.56 -6.48
C ASN A 420 9.09 5.09 -7.76
N GLN A 421 10.42 5.10 -7.84
CA GLN A 421 11.13 4.68 -9.06
C GLN A 421 11.17 3.16 -9.26
N PHE A 422 11.16 2.33 -8.21
CA PHE A 422 11.33 0.87 -8.34
C PHE A 422 10.17 0.04 -7.80
N GLY A 423 9.20 0.61 -7.08
CA GLY A 423 8.05 -0.12 -6.52
C GLY A 423 8.33 -0.87 -5.22
N ALA A 424 9.52 -0.72 -4.63
CA ALA A 424 9.84 -1.24 -3.30
C ALA A 424 9.08 -0.42 -2.24
N ASN A 425 7.84 -0.84 -1.96
CA ASN A 425 6.88 -0.14 -1.12
C ASN A 425 7.28 -0.10 0.38
N GLN A 426 6.38 0.36 1.24
CA GLN A 426 6.60 0.43 2.69
C GLN A 426 6.72 -0.95 3.36
N LEU A 427 6.21 -2.02 2.75
CA LEU A 427 6.29 -3.40 3.24
C LEU A 427 7.55 -4.15 2.77
N PHE A 428 8.34 -3.55 1.88
CA PHE A 428 9.56 -4.16 1.33
C PHE A 428 10.62 -4.40 2.42
N SER A 429 10.83 -5.69 2.74
CA SER A 429 11.68 -6.14 3.85
C SER A 429 13.09 -6.62 3.45
N GLY A 430 13.46 -6.54 2.16
CA GLY A 430 14.84 -6.74 1.70
C GLY A 430 15.42 -8.14 1.88
N ASN A 431 14.60 -9.14 2.19
CA ASN A 431 14.98 -10.55 2.28
C ASN A 431 14.63 -11.37 1.02
N GLY A 432 14.07 -10.74 -0.02
CA GLY A 432 13.62 -11.40 -1.25
C GLY A 432 12.31 -12.18 -1.14
N LEU A 433 11.52 -11.99 -0.07
CA LEU A 433 10.27 -12.70 0.20
C LEU A 433 9.09 -11.75 0.40
N THR A 434 7.98 -11.99 -0.29
CA THR A 434 6.77 -11.18 -0.11
C THR A 434 6.06 -11.49 1.21
N LYS A 435 5.89 -10.47 2.06
CA LYS A 435 5.07 -10.48 3.29
C LYS A 435 3.59 -10.64 2.91
N ILE A 436 2.92 -11.68 3.43
CA ILE A 436 1.49 -11.95 3.16
C ILE A 436 0.61 -10.88 3.80
N ASP A 437 -0.42 -10.37 3.10
CA ASP A 437 -1.47 -9.56 3.74
C ASP A 437 -2.31 -10.42 4.69
N LYS A 438 -1.97 -10.36 5.99
CA LYS A 438 -2.68 -11.04 7.08
C LYS A 438 -4.07 -10.50 7.36
N SER A 439 -4.44 -9.33 6.85
CA SER A 439 -5.79 -8.78 6.99
C SER A 439 -6.76 -9.30 5.92
N SER A 440 -6.25 -9.93 4.84
CA SER A 440 -7.07 -10.60 3.84
C SER A 440 -7.64 -11.95 4.29
N ASP A 441 -8.73 -12.36 3.65
CA ASP A 441 -9.42 -13.62 3.89
C ASP A 441 -8.58 -14.87 3.53
N TRP A 442 -7.58 -14.74 2.65
CA TRP A 442 -6.65 -15.82 2.30
C TRP A 442 -5.37 -15.80 3.16
N GLY A 443 -4.82 -14.63 3.42
CA GLY A 443 -3.58 -14.48 4.19
C GLY A 443 -3.76 -14.81 5.67
N SER A 444 -4.93 -14.52 6.25
CA SER A 444 -5.32 -14.92 7.61
C SER A 444 -5.41 -16.44 7.80
N LYS A 445 -5.91 -17.18 6.80
CA LYS A 445 -5.97 -18.66 6.78
C LYS A 445 -4.59 -19.30 6.63
N THR A 446 -3.62 -18.58 6.08
CA THR A 446 -2.27 -19.09 5.78
C THR A 446 -1.37 -19.10 7.02
N LYS A 447 -0.68 -20.21 7.30
CA LYS A 447 0.15 -20.40 8.51
C LYS A 447 1.59 -19.85 8.41
N GLY A 448 2.03 -19.43 7.22
CA GLY A 448 3.32 -18.77 6.99
C GLY A 448 3.22 -17.24 7.01
N ASN A 449 4.34 -16.54 7.12
CA ASN A 449 4.43 -15.09 7.00
C ASN A 449 4.71 -14.61 5.56
N TYR A 450 5.35 -15.47 4.75
CA TYR A 450 5.77 -15.16 3.38
C TYR A 450 5.01 -15.98 2.34
N GLY A 451 4.63 -15.34 1.24
CA GLY A 451 3.84 -15.93 0.17
C GLY A 451 4.70 -16.65 -0.86
N VAL A 452 5.67 -15.93 -1.42
CA VAL A 452 6.56 -16.34 -2.51
C VAL A 452 7.92 -15.64 -2.40
N VAL A 453 8.93 -16.16 -3.11
CA VAL A 453 10.16 -15.43 -3.46
C VAL A 453 9.85 -14.40 -4.55
N GLU A 454 10.37 -13.19 -4.37
CA GLU A 454 10.18 -12.05 -5.25
C GLU A 454 11.20 -12.05 -6.38
N SER A 455 10.74 -11.66 -7.57
CA SER A 455 11.60 -11.22 -8.67
C SER A 455 11.25 -9.77 -9.00
N PHE A 456 12.21 -8.89 -8.79
CA PHE A 456 12.17 -7.54 -9.31
C PHE A 456 12.73 -7.55 -10.73
N THR A 457 12.05 -6.88 -11.66
CA THR A 457 12.53 -6.64 -13.01
C THR A 457 12.47 -5.16 -13.32
N PHE A 458 13.47 -4.66 -14.02
CA PHE A 458 13.56 -3.29 -14.49
C PHE A 458 13.78 -3.24 -15.99
N GLU A 459 12.88 -2.59 -16.72
CA GLU A 459 13.01 -2.36 -18.15
C GLU A 459 13.32 -0.88 -18.40
N ARG A 460 14.49 -0.59 -18.99
CA ARG A 460 14.92 0.78 -19.30
C ARG A 460 14.31 1.32 -20.58
N ASP A 461 13.95 0.43 -21.51
CA ASP A 461 13.17 0.70 -22.72
C ASP A 461 12.05 -0.36 -22.81
N PRO A 462 10.88 -0.12 -22.15
CA PRO A 462 9.82 -1.12 -22.04
C PRO A 462 8.96 -1.19 -23.30
N LEU A 463 8.57 -2.41 -23.67
CA LEU A 463 7.62 -2.68 -24.76
C LEU A 463 6.20 -2.86 -24.21
N GLU A 464 5.19 -2.55 -25.02
CA GLU A 464 3.81 -2.95 -24.74
C GLU A 464 3.66 -4.47 -24.83
N ILE A 465 2.70 -5.06 -24.10
CA ILE A 465 2.50 -6.51 -24.09
C ILE A 465 2.13 -7.05 -25.48
N ASN A 466 1.40 -6.28 -26.29
CA ASN A 466 1.15 -6.56 -27.72
C ASN A 466 2.43 -6.67 -28.59
N GLN A 467 3.57 -6.10 -28.15
CA GLN A 467 4.87 -6.15 -28.82
C GLN A 467 5.79 -7.28 -28.30
N LEU A 468 5.35 -8.01 -27.25
CA LEU A 468 6.10 -9.14 -26.67
C LEU A 468 5.80 -10.48 -27.37
N GLU A 469 5.01 -10.47 -28.44
CA GLU A 469 4.63 -11.63 -29.26
C GLU A 469 4.13 -12.82 -28.40
N ASN A 470 4.76 -14.00 -28.51
CA ASN A 470 4.40 -15.19 -27.76
C ASN A 470 5.06 -15.27 -26.37
N ALA A 471 5.86 -14.28 -25.99
CA ALA A 471 6.60 -14.29 -24.73
C ALA A 471 5.74 -13.94 -23.51
N VAL A 472 4.54 -13.37 -23.71
CA VAL A 472 3.58 -13.11 -22.63
C VAL A 472 2.23 -13.72 -22.97
N LYS A 473 1.64 -14.44 -22.01
CA LYS A 473 0.25 -14.89 -22.06
C LYS A 473 -0.56 -14.21 -20.97
N LEU A 474 -1.54 -13.43 -21.40
CA LEU A 474 -2.56 -12.87 -20.52
C LEU A 474 -3.70 -13.87 -20.30
N ILE A 475 -4.21 -13.91 -19.07
CA ILE A 475 -5.34 -14.71 -18.62
C ILE A 475 -6.20 -13.82 -17.73
N LYS A 476 -7.52 -13.77 -17.95
CA LYS A 476 -8.42 -13.07 -17.02
C LYS A 476 -8.41 -13.79 -15.66
N ALA A 477 -8.26 -13.05 -14.56
CA ALA A 477 -8.28 -13.57 -13.20
C ALA A 477 -9.65 -13.27 -12.55
N PRO A 478 -10.66 -14.16 -12.67
CA PRO A 478 -11.97 -13.95 -12.09
C PRO A 478 -11.94 -14.09 -10.57
N ARG A 479 -12.68 -13.22 -9.87
CA ARG A 479 -13.00 -13.39 -8.44
C ARG A 479 -13.95 -14.58 -8.23
N VAL A 480 -14.01 -15.05 -6.99
CA VAL A 480 -14.87 -16.16 -6.52
C VAL A 480 -15.83 -15.66 -5.45
#